data_AF-A0A7G9GHV7-F1
#
_entry.id   AF-A0A7G9GHV7-F1
#
_cell.length_a   1.000
_cell.length_b   1.000
_cell.length_c   1.000
_cell.angle_alpha   90.00
_cell.angle_beta   90.00
_cell.angle_gamma   90.00
#
_symmetry.space_group_name_H-M   'P 1'
#
loop_
_entity.id
_entity.type
_entity.pdbx_description
1 polymer ?
#
loop_
_entity_poly.entity_id
_entity_poly.type
_entity_poly.pdbx_seq_one_letter_code
_entity_poly.pdbx_strand_id
1 'polypeptide(L)'
;MPVYVISNNGIQYVEKAMKQKGLLTAGIICADMVRAYKPRREIFDKALEVSGCRAEKVLHIGDSYSSDVQGAAAAGIRPVLIQRTEGQEYEDVTVIRRLTEALTLL
;
A
#
# COMPACT_ATOMS: atom_id res chain seq x y z
N MET A 1 8.23 4.88 12.40
CA MET A 1 8.37 4.38 11.02
C MET A 1 7.62 5.33 10.08
N PRO A 2 8.19 5.76 8.94
CA PRO A 2 7.46 6.59 7.99
C PRO A 2 6.34 5.78 7.34
N VAL A 3 5.17 6.39 7.17
CA VAL A 3 4.02 5.77 6.50
C VAL A 3 3.78 6.51 5.19
N TYR A 4 3.73 5.80 4.07
CA TYR A 4 3.42 6.34 2.76
C TYR A 4 2.05 5.84 2.29
N VAL A 5 1.31 6.67 1.56
CA VAL A 5 0.03 6.29 0.96
C VAL A 5 0.21 6.04 -0.51
N ILE A 6 -0.21 4.87 -1.00
CA ILE A 6 -0.21 4.53 -2.43
C ILE A 6 -1.65 4.35 -2.91
N SER A 7 -2.08 5.16 -3.87
CA SER A 7 -3.47 5.16 -4.35
C SER A 7 -3.58 5.21 -5.87
N ASN A 8 -4.59 4.50 -6.41
CA ASN A 8 -4.99 4.66 -7.81
C ASN A 8 -5.78 5.95 -8.05
N ASN A 9 -6.18 6.67 -6.98
CA ASN A 9 -6.90 7.94 -7.08
C ASN A 9 -5.94 9.11 -7.25
N GLY A 10 -6.43 10.19 -7.84
CA GLY A 10 -5.65 11.41 -8.00
C GLY A 10 -5.28 12.10 -6.69
N ILE A 11 -4.12 12.74 -6.66
CA ILE A 11 -3.48 13.29 -5.45
C ILE A 11 -4.40 14.23 -4.68
N GLN A 12 -5.15 15.09 -5.38
CA GLN A 12 -6.03 16.09 -4.76
C GLN A 12 -7.11 15.45 -3.87
N TYR A 13 -7.61 14.27 -4.27
CA TYR A 13 -8.61 13.54 -3.48
C TYR A 13 -8.00 12.90 -2.25
N VAL A 14 -6.81 12.32 -2.40
CA VAL A 14 -6.11 11.64 -1.30
C VAL A 14 -5.66 12.65 -0.25
N GLU A 15 -5.03 13.75 -0.66
CA GLU A 15 -4.63 14.84 0.26
C GLU A 15 -5.82 15.40 1.04
N LYS A 16 -6.94 15.66 0.36
CA LYS A 16 -8.16 16.14 1.00
C LYS A 16 -8.68 15.12 2.02
N ALA A 17 -8.73 13.83 1.67
CA ALA A 17 -9.18 12.78 2.58
C ALA A 17 -8.27 12.63 3.81
N MET A 18 -6.95 12.70 3.62
CA MET A 18 -5.97 12.66 4.73
C MET A 18 -6.16 13.85 5.66
N LYS A 19 -6.28 15.06 5.12
CA LYS A 19 -6.53 16.29 5.90
C LYS A 19 -7.83 16.23 6.69
N GLN A 20 -8.92 15.81 6.06
CA GLN A 20 -10.24 15.72 6.71
C GLN A 20 -10.25 14.71 7.87
N LYS A 21 -9.46 13.64 7.77
CA LYS A 21 -9.35 12.59 8.80
C LYS A 21 -8.23 12.84 9.81
N GLY A 22 -7.49 13.95 9.68
CA GLY A 22 -6.35 14.25 10.56
C GLY A 22 -5.20 13.24 10.46
N LEU A 23 -5.05 12.57 9.31
CA LEU A 23 -4.02 11.55 9.12
C LEU A 23 -2.74 12.18 8.60
N LEU A 24 -1.62 11.81 9.22
CA LEU A 24 -0.28 12.21 8.82
C LEU A 24 0.40 11.09 8.03
N THR A 25 1.14 11.48 7.00
CA THR A 25 1.91 10.56 6.14
C THR A 25 3.22 11.23 5.75
N ALA A 26 4.27 10.43 5.56
CA ALA A 26 5.56 10.88 5.05
C ALA A 26 5.51 11.20 3.55
N GLY A 27 4.52 10.69 2.81
CA GLY A 27 4.35 11.00 1.39
C GLY A 27 3.17 10.26 0.77
N ILE A 28 2.67 10.82 -0.33
CA ILE A 28 1.54 10.27 -1.10
C ILE A 28 2.03 9.98 -2.51
N ILE A 29 1.80 8.76 -2.99
CA ILE A 29 2.09 8.30 -4.34
C ILE A 29 0.76 7.96 -5.01
N CYS A 30 0.47 8.66 -6.10
CA CYS A 30 -0.77 8.49 -6.85
C CYS A 30 -0.50 8.01 -8.27
N ALA A 31 -1.43 7.26 -8.86
CA ALA A 31 -1.31 6.77 -10.24
C ALA A 31 -1.03 7.89 -11.26
N ASP A 32 -1.58 9.09 -11.05
CA ASP A 32 -1.34 10.26 -11.91
C ASP A 32 0.14 10.68 -11.96
N MET A 33 0.91 10.41 -10.90
CA MET A 33 2.34 10.74 -10.83
C MET A 33 3.19 9.84 -11.73
N VAL A 34 2.74 8.60 -11.96
CA VAL A 34 3.50 7.56 -12.68
C VAL A 34 2.82 7.12 -13.98
N ARG A 35 1.62 7.62 -14.27
CA ARG A 35 0.76 7.18 -15.39
C ARG A 35 0.53 5.67 -15.42
N ALA A 36 0.50 5.06 -14.25
CA ALA A 36 0.36 3.63 -14.05
C ALA A 36 -0.50 3.35 -12.80
N TYR A 37 -1.40 2.38 -12.91
CA TYR A 37 -2.28 1.96 -11.82
C TYR A 37 -1.79 0.64 -11.24
N LYS A 38 -1.95 0.44 -9.92
CA LYS A 38 -1.81 -0.88 -9.32
C LYS A 38 -2.63 -1.92 -10.12
N PRO A 39 -2.10 -3.12 -10.43
CA PRO A 39 -0.86 -3.71 -9.88
C PRO A 39 0.43 -3.44 -10.68
N ARG A 40 0.43 -2.46 -11.60
CA ARG A 40 1.64 -2.09 -12.33
C ARG A 40 2.78 -1.77 -11.36
N ARG A 41 3.94 -2.40 -11.56
CA ARG A 41 5.09 -2.34 -10.66
C ARG A 41 5.60 -0.91 -10.47
N GLU A 42 5.45 -0.08 -11.49
CA GLU A 42 5.94 1.30 -11.59
C GLU A 42 5.49 2.19 -10.42
N ILE A 43 4.26 2.00 -9.91
CA ILE A 43 3.77 2.80 -8.77
C ILE A 43 4.45 2.38 -7.45
N PHE A 44 4.78 1.10 -7.30
CA PHE A 44 5.50 0.56 -6.14
C PHE A 44 6.97 0.94 -6.20
N ASP A 45 7.59 0.83 -7.38
CA ASP A 45 8.96 1.28 -7.61
C ASP A 45 9.11 2.78 -7.31
N LYS A 46 8.13 3.60 -7.71
CA LYS A 46 8.12 5.03 -7.36
C LYS A 46 8.00 5.25 -5.85
N ALA A 47 7.21 4.46 -5.15
CA ALA A 47 7.12 4.55 -3.69
C ALA A 47 8.45 4.17 -3.02
N LEU A 48 9.17 3.17 -3.53
CA LEU A 48 10.52 2.82 -3.07
C LEU A 48 11.52 3.95 -3.34
N GLU A 49 11.48 4.54 -4.53
CA GLU A 49 12.32 5.68 -4.91
C GLU A 49 12.10 6.89 -3.97
N VAL A 50 10.84 7.29 -3.77
CA VAL A 50 10.47 8.44 -2.93
C VAL A 50 10.80 8.19 -1.46
N SER A 51 10.58 6.96 -0.97
CA SER A 51 10.86 6.62 0.42
C SER A 51 12.35 6.39 0.72
N GLY A 52 13.15 6.09 -0.30
CA GLY A 52 14.54 5.64 -0.14
C GLY A 52 14.67 4.28 0.56
N CYS A 53 13.56 3.56 0.77
CA CYS A 53 13.56 2.28 1.45
C CYS A 53 13.95 1.14 0.50
N ARG A 54 14.65 0.13 1.03
CA ARG A 54 14.87 -1.14 0.32
C ARG A 54 13.59 -1.97 0.41
N ALA A 55 13.17 -2.60 -0.69
CA ALA A 55 11.90 -3.34 -0.78
C ALA A 55 11.71 -4.38 0.34
N GLU A 56 12.77 -5.12 0.69
CA GLU A 56 12.78 -6.11 1.79
C GLU A 56 12.53 -5.52 3.20
N LYS A 57 12.60 -4.20 3.36
CA LYS A 57 12.33 -3.47 4.61
C LYS A 57 10.98 -2.74 4.57
N VAL A 58 10.16 -2.98 3.56
CA VAL A 58 8.85 -2.34 3.39
C VAL A 58 7.74 -3.38 3.53
N LEU A 59 6.68 -2.97 4.22
CA LEU A 59 5.40 -3.67 4.26
C LEU A 59 4.38 -2.84 3.47
N HIS A 60 3.72 -3.46 2.49
CA HIS A 60 2.58 -2.86 1.81
C HIS A 60 1.29 -3.45 2.34
N ILE A 61 0.40 -2.62 2.87
CA ILE A 61 -0.89 -3.04 3.42
C ILE A 61 -2.00 -2.49 2.52
N GLY A 62 -2.78 -3.38 1.92
CA GLY A 62 -3.89 -3.01 1.04
C GLY A 62 -5.04 -4.01 1.10
N ASP A 63 -6.19 -3.64 0.56
CA ASP A 63 -7.43 -4.41 0.63
C ASP A 63 -7.76 -5.18 -0.66
N SER A 64 -6.96 -5.01 -1.72
CA SER A 64 -7.12 -5.73 -2.99
C SER A 64 -6.00 -6.75 -3.20
N TYR A 65 -6.33 -8.03 -3.28
CA TYR A 65 -5.32 -9.05 -3.61
C TYR A 65 -4.68 -8.80 -4.98
N SER A 66 -5.50 -8.57 -6.02
CA SER A 66 -4.98 -8.36 -7.38
C SER A 66 -4.19 -7.07 -7.53
N SER A 67 -4.57 -5.98 -6.86
CA SER A 67 -3.91 -4.68 -7.03
C SER A 67 -2.77 -4.46 -6.03
N ASP A 68 -2.97 -4.79 -4.76
CA ASP A 68 -2.01 -4.52 -3.69
C ASP A 68 -1.05 -5.68 -3.46
N VAL A 69 -1.57 -6.90 -3.28
CA VAL A 69 -0.74 -8.05 -2.93
C VAL A 69 0.17 -8.43 -4.09
N GLN A 70 -0.40 -8.68 -5.26
CA GLN A 70 0.39 -9.06 -6.44
C GLN A 70 1.34 -7.93 -6.89
N GLY A 71 0.88 -6.68 -6.83
CA GLY A 71 1.69 -5.52 -7.22
C GLY A 71 2.89 -5.31 -6.30
N ALA A 72 2.69 -5.35 -4.98
CA ALA A 72 3.77 -5.23 -4.01
C ALA A 72 4.74 -6.40 -4.10
N ALA A 73 4.24 -7.64 -4.21
CA ALA A 73 5.08 -8.82 -4.37
C ALA A 73 5.96 -8.75 -5.62
N ALA A 74 5.43 -8.29 -6.75
CA ALA A 74 6.19 -8.11 -7.99
C ALA A 74 7.30 -7.04 -7.87
N ALA A 75 7.15 -6.08 -6.96
CA ALA A 75 8.17 -5.09 -6.61
C ALA A 75 9.14 -5.57 -5.51
N GLY A 76 9.01 -6.81 -5.03
CA GLY A 76 9.82 -7.37 -3.94
C GLY A 76 9.47 -6.81 -2.55
N ILE A 77 8.32 -6.16 -2.42
CA ILE A 77 7.80 -5.62 -1.16
C ILE A 77 6.95 -6.70 -0.49
N ARG A 78 7.05 -6.85 0.84
CA ARG A 78 6.23 -7.81 1.59
C ARG A 78 4.77 -7.31 1.65
N PRO A 79 3.80 -8.01 1.04
CA PRO A 79 2.40 -7.61 1.10
C PRO A 79 1.71 -8.11 2.37
N VAL A 80 0.69 -7.38 2.80
CA VAL A 80 -0.29 -7.79 3.81
C VAL A 80 -1.67 -7.40 3.31
N LEU A 81 -2.59 -8.37 3.25
CA LEU A 81 -3.96 -8.15 2.84
C LEU A 81 -4.80 -7.78 4.06
N ILE A 82 -5.43 -6.60 4.06
CA ILE A 82 -6.45 -6.25 5.05
C ILE A 82 -7.84 -6.61 4.54
N GLN A 83 -8.43 -7.65 5.10
CA GLN A 83 -9.73 -8.17 4.69
C GLN A 83 -10.74 -8.01 5.82
N ARG A 84 -11.51 -6.91 5.82
CA ARG A 84 -12.40 -6.54 6.95
C ARG A 84 -13.65 -7.42 7.09
N THR A 85 -14.05 -8.10 6.03
CA THR A 85 -15.21 -9.01 5.98
C THR A 85 -14.76 -10.39 5.53
N GLU A 86 -15.57 -11.43 5.75
CA GLU A 86 -15.29 -12.73 5.15
C GLU A 86 -15.24 -12.63 3.61
N GLY A 87 -14.45 -13.50 3.00
CA GLY A 87 -14.12 -13.46 1.57
C GLY A 87 -13.18 -14.60 1.21
N GLN A 88 -12.63 -14.56 0.00
CA GLN A 88 -11.69 -15.55 -0.49
C GLN A 88 -10.49 -15.71 0.44
N GLU A 89 -10.06 -16.95 0.63
CA GLU A 89 -8.84 -17.27 1.37
C GLU A 89 -7.64 -17.28 0.43
N TYR A 90 -6.51 -16.82 0.94
CA TYR A 90 -5.24 -16.74 0.22
C TYR A 90 -4.15 -17.36 1.09
N GLU A 91 -3.53 -18.42 0.60
CA GLU A 91 -2.49 -19.16 1.35
C GLU A 91 -1.11 -18.49 1.26
N ASP A 92 -0.91 -17.61 0.28
CA ASP A 92 0.38 -17.01 -0.08
C ASP A 92 0.61 -15.61 0.52
N VAL A 93 -0.33 -15.09 1.30
CA VAL A 93 -0.24 -13.75 1.89
C VAL A 93 -0.74 -13.73 3.34
N THR A 94 -0.09 -12.93 4.18
CA THR A 94 -0.61 -12.64 5.52
C THR A 94 -1.90 -11.83 5.42
N VAL A 95 -2.99 -12.37 5.96
CA VAL A 95 -4.30 -11.69 6.03
C VAL A 95 -4.54 -11.17 7.44
N ILE A 96 -4.91 -9.90 7.55
CA ILE A 96 -5.34 -9.26 8.80
C ILE A 96 -6.76 -8.74 8.69
N ARG A 97 -7.49 -8.66 9.81
CA ARG A 97 -8.88 -8.15 9.84
C ARG A 97 -8.96 -6.68 10.21
N ARG A 98 -8.00 -6.20 11.00
CA ARG A 98 -7.89 -4.80 11.45
C ARG A 98 -6.48 -4.29 11.20
N LEU A 99 -6.37 -3.01 10.85
CA LEU A 99 -5.07 -2.39 10.59
C LEU A 99 -4.14 -2.47 11.82
N THR A 100 -4.69 -2.47 13.03
CA THR A 100 -3.94 -2.62 14.29
C THR A 100 -3.23 -3.97 14.41
N GLU A 101 -3.70 -5.01 13.74
CA GLU A 101 -3.05 -6.33 13.74
C GLU A 101 -1.73 -6.28 12.98
N ALA A 102 -1.52 -5.32 12.08
CA ALA A 102 -0.25 -5.13 11.39
C ALA A 102 0.90 -4.75 12.34
N LEU A 103 0.59 -4.23 13.54
CA LEU A 103 1.60 -3.85 14.53
C LEU A 103 2.41 -5.05 15.03
N THR A 104 1.89 -6.27 14.93
CA THR A 104 2.61 -7.50 15.30
C THR A 104 3.61 -7.95 14.24
N LEU A 105 3.58 -7.32 13.06
CA LEU A 105 4.43 -7.64 11.91
C LEU A 105 5.62 -6.68 11.76
N LEU A 106 5.66 -5.62 12.58
CA LEU A 106 6.69 -4.57 12.61
C LEU A 106 7.83 -4.92 13.56
#